data_AF-A0A6L5YI47-F1
#
_entry.id   AF-A0A6L5YI47-F1
#
_cell.length_a   1.000
_cell.length_b   1.000
_cell.length_c   1.000
_cell.angle_alpha   90.00
_cell.angle_beta   90.00
_cell.angle_gamma   90.00
#
_symmetry.space_group_name_H-M   'P 1'
#
loop_
_entity.id
_entity.type
_entity.pdbx_description
1 polymer ?
#
loop_
_entity_poly.entity_id
_entity_poly.type
_entity_poly.pdbx_seq_one_letter_code
_entity_poly.pdbx_strand_id
1 'polypeptide(L)'
;MLSCAIFFQQNILVYFSYILVIAVTIFMSRTNAGLNLRIIGENPGTADSLGINVTKYKYLSVLISGFLCGIGGAYICLVTIPTWQNNIVGGKGWIAVTLVIFTNWSVKNDFLGAMLFGILTILGIYLQKYSLPISQYFFDMLPYLMTSLIMCLGAFNKKRTVGEPESLGVAYFRESR
;
A
#
# COMPACT_ATOMS: atom_id res chain seq x y z
N MET A 1 22.96 1.92 -24.63
CA MET A 1 21.82 1.68 -25.55
C MET A 1 20.72 0.77 -24.96
N LEU A 2 20.92 0.15 -23.78
CA LEU A 2 19.93 -0.72 -23.10
C LEU A 2 18.98 0.02 -22.13
N SER A 3 19.23 1.29 -21.80
CA SER A 3 18.50 1.98 -20.72
C SER A 3 17.10 2.47 -21.13
N CYS A 4 16.87 2.85 -22.39
CA CYS A 4 15.57 3.39 -22.82
C CYS A 4 14.52 2.32 -23.12
N ALA A 5 14.92 1.09 -23.48
CA ALA A 5 13.98 0.03 -23.83
C ALA A 5 13.25 -0.57 -22.60
N ILE A 6 13.91 -0.59 -21.44
CA ILE A 6 13.35 -1.09 -20.18
C ILE A 6 12.16 -0.23 -19.72
N PHE A 7 12.17 1.07 -20.03
CA PHE A 7 11.08 1.99 -19.68
C PHE A 7 9.86 1.88 -20.59
N PHE A 8 9.94 1.21 -21.75
CA PHE A 8 8.83 1.06 -22.71
C PHE A 8 8.33 -0.39 -22.89
N GLN A 9 8.97 -1.37 -22.26
CA GLN A 9 8.53 -2.79 -22.23
C GLN A 9 7.75 -3.17 -20.96
N GLN A 10 7.33 -2.20 -20.15
CA GLN A 10 6.59 -2.51 -18.91
C GLN A 10 5.12 -2.82 -19.21
N ASN A 11 4.52 -3.66 -18.38
CA ASN A 11 3.10 -3.99 -18.51
C ASN A 11 2.21 -2.77 -18.35
N ILE A 12 1.07 -2.72 -19.06
CA ILE A 12 0.08 -1.63 -19.01
C ILE A 12 -0.35 -1.30 -17.56
N LEU A 13 -0.42 -2.34 -16.72
CA LEU A 13 -0.75 -2.27 -15.30
C LEU A 13 0.29 -1.50 -14.48
N VAL A 14 1.57 -1.53 -14.87
CA VAL A 14 2.65 -0.80 -14.19
C VAL A 14 2.49 0.71 -14.45
N TYR A 15 2.26 1.12 -15.69
CA TYR A 15 1.98 2.53 -16.00
C TYR A 15 0.71 3.02 -15.32
N PHE A 16 -0.33 2.19 -15.33
CA PHE A 16 -1.57 2.48 -14.61
C PHE A 16 -1.31 2.71 -13.12
N SER A 17 -0.46 1.90 -12.47
CA SER A 17 -0.13 2.07 -11.05
C SER A 17 0.54 3.43 -10.75
N TYR A 18 1.47 3.89 -11.61
CA TYR A 18 2.12 5.19 -11.42
C TYR A 18 1.14 6.36 -11.56
N ILE A 19 0.28 6.31 -12.58
CA ILE A 19 -0.77 7.30 -12.78
C ILE A 19 -1.71 7.31 -11.58
N LEU A 20 -2.07 6.13 -11.06
CA LEU A 20 -2.98 5.99 -9.93
C LEU A 20 -2.38 6.57 -8.65
N VAL A 21 -1.10 6.34 -8.37
CA VAL A 21 -0.42 6.93 -7.21
C VAL A 21 -0.41 8.45 -7.28
N ILE A 22 -0.13 9.02 -8.45
CA ILE A 22 -0.15 10.48 -8.65
C ILE A 22 -1.57 11.01 -8.46
N ALA A 23 -2.57 10.35 -9.06
CA ALA A 23 -3.97 10.72 -8.94
C ALA A 23 -4.45 10.68 -7.49
N VAL A 24 -4.13 9.63 -6.72
CA VAL A 24 -4.48 9.50 -5.30
C VAL A 24 -3.76 10.55 -4.46
N THR A 25 -2.49 10.84 -4.76
CA THR A 25 -1.73 11.89 -4.06
C THR A 25 -2.37 13.26 -4.27
N ILE A 26 -2.77 13.59 -5.50
CA ILE A 26 -3.47 14.84 -5.83
C ILE A 26 -4.85 14.86 -5.18
N PHE A 27 -5.61 13.77 -5.26
CA PHE A 27 -6.91 13.64 -4.64
C PHE A 27 -6.85 13.93 -3.13
N MET A 28 -5.93 13.29 -2.41
CA MET A 28 -5.78 13.45 -0.96
C MET A 28 -5.22 14.81 -0.54
N SER A 29 -4.49 15.53 -1.41
CA SER A 29 -3.82 16.79 -1.05
C SER A 29 -4.50 18.05 -1.58
N ARG A 30 -5.28 17.95 -2.67
CA ARG A 30 -5.81 19.12 -3.39
C ARG A 30 -7.33 19.13 -3.55
N THR A 31 -8.04 18.03 -3.28
CA THR A 31 -9.50 17.98 -3.51
C THR A 31 -10.30 18.06 -2.22
N ASN A 32 -11.48 18.68 -2.28
CA ASN A 32 -12.41 18.75 -1.16
C ASN A 32 -12.83 17.36 -0.67
N ALA A 33 -13.06 16.42 -1.60
CA ALA A 33 -13.42 15.04 -1.25
C ALA A 33 -12.29 14.32 -0.46
N GLY A 34 -11.02 14.53 -0.84
CA GLY A 34 -9.88 13.98 -0.11
C GLY A 34 -9.69 14.61 1.28
N LEU A 35 -9.89 15.92 1.41
CA LEU A 35 -9.87 16.61 2.70
C LEU A 35 -11.01 16.13 3.61
N ASN A 36 -12.22 15.99 3.07
CA ASN A 36 -13.37 15.43 3.80
C ASN A 36 -13.08 14.02 4.31
N LEU A 37 -12.41 13.20 3.51
CA LEU A 37 -12.03 11.84 3.88
C LEU A 37 -11.04 11.82 5.06
N ARG A 38 -10.09 12.77 5.11
CA ARG A 38 -9.18 12.94 6.25
C ARG A 38 -9.92 13.40 7.51
N ILE A 39 -10.81 14.37 7.41
CA ILE A 39 -11.62 14.85 8.54
C ILE A 39 -12.48 13.72 9.10
N ILE A 40 -13.06 12.89 8.24
CA ILE A 40 -13.81 11.69 8.67
C ILE A 40 -12.91 10.72 9.43
N GLY A 41 -11.64 10.57 9.01
CA GLY A 41 -10.66 9.73 9.68
C GLY A 41 -10.23 10.27 11.05
N GLU A 42 -10.07 11.58 11.19
CA GLU A 42 -9.76 12.21 12.48
C GLU A 42 -11.00 12.19 13.39
N ASN A 43 -12.06 12.91 13.02
CA ASN A 43 -13.28 12.98 13.83
C ASN A 43 -14.56 12.92 12.97
N PRO A 44 -15.24 11.76 12.92
CA PRO A 44 -16.46 11.60 12.14
C PRO A 44 -17.64 12.42 12.69
N GLY A 45 -17.67 12.74 13.98
CA GLY A 45 -18.71 13.59 14.58
C GLY A 45 -18.62 15.03 14.11
N THR A 46 -17.39 15.55 13.98
CA THR A 46 -17.13 16.87 13.39
C THR A 46 -17.53 16.89 11.91
N ALA A 47 -17.20 15.84 11.15
CA ALA A 47 -17.56 15.72 9.74
C ALA A 47 -19.08 15.72 9.51
N ASP A 48 -19.84 14.98 10.32
CA ASP A 48 -21.31 14.95 10.22
C ASP A 48 -21.94 16.30 10.60
N SER A 49 -21.34 17.04 11.54
CA SER A 49 -21.78 18.39 11.93
C SER A 49 -21.55 19.43 10.83
N LEU A 50 -20.57 19.19 9.94
CA LEU A 50 -20.33 19.97 8.73
C LEU A 50 -21.24 19.54 7.55
N GLY A 51 -22.16 18.59 7.76
CA GLY A 51 -23.08 18.08 6.75
C GLY A 51 -22.47 17.02 5.82
N ILE A 52 -21.29 16.49 6.13
CA ILE A 52 -20.63 15.46 5.32
C ILE A 52 -21.24 14.09 5.67
N ASN A 53 -21.69 13.36 4.65
CA ASN A 53 -22.25 12.02 4.85
C ASN A 53 -21.15 10.98 5.11
N VAL A 54 -20.78 10.79 6.37
CA VAL A 54 -19.73 9.87 6.84
C VAL A 54 -19.91 8.46 6.29
N THR A 55 -21.14 7.92 6.34
CA THR A 55 -21.45 6.55 5.93
C THR A 55 -21.14 6.32 4.45
N LYS A 56 -21.56 7.25 3.58
CA LYS A 56 -21.28 7.16 2.13
C LYS A 56 -19.78 7.15 1.84
N TYR A 57 -19.02 8.02 2.49
CA TYR A 57 -17.57 8.07 2.32
C TYR A 57 -16.89 6.77 2.78
N LYS A 58 -17.29 6.21 3.93
CA LYS A 58 -16.75 4.93 4.44
C LYS A 58 -16.99 3.78 3.44
N TYR A 59 -18.22 3.63 2.94
CA TYR A 59 -18.53 2.60 1.95
C TYR A 59 -17.77 2.79 0.65
N LEU A 60 -17.70 4.02 0.13
CA LEU A 60 -16.96 4.31 -1.10
C LEU A 60 -15.47 3.98 -0.94
N SER A 61 -14.86 4.34 0.19
CA SER A 61 -13.45 4.04 0.48
C SER A 61 -13.17 2.54 0.53
N VAL A 62 -14.06 1.75 1.15
CA VAL A 62 -13.91 0.27 1.22
C VAL A 62 -14.09 -0.37 -0.16
N LEU A 63 -15.05 0.09 -0.96
CA LEU A 63 -15.26 -0.42 -2.31
C LEU A 63 -14.07 -0.12 -3.22
N ILE A 64 -13.55 1.10 -3.17
CA ILE A 64 -12.39 1.50 -3.97
C ILE A 64 -11.15 0.69 -3.55
N SER A 65 -10.88 0.53 -2.24
CA SER A 65 -9.73 -0.24 -1.79
C SER A 65 -9.82 -1.73 -2.18
N GLY A 66 -11.01 -2.33 -2.06
CA GLY A 66 -11.28 -3.70 -2.52
C GLY A 66 -11.05 -3.87 -4.02
N PHE A 67 -11.55 -2.91 -4.82
CA PHE A 67 -11.33 -2.89 -6.27
C PHE A 67 -9.83 -2.82 -6.63
N LEU A 68 -9.08 -1.92 -5.99
CA LEU A 68 -7.63 -1.80 -6.21
C LEU A 68 -6.86 -3.04 -5.77
N CYS A 69 -7.24 -3.64 -4.65
CA CYS A 69 -6.66 -4.89 -4.17
C CYS A 69 -6.91 -6.04 -5.17
N GLY A 70 -8.11 -6.12 -5.74
CA GLY A 70 -8.47 -7.08 -6.78
C GLY A 70 -7.60 -6.96 -8.03
N ILE A 71 -7.34 -5.73 -8.50
CA ILE A 71 -6.43 -5.47 -9.63
C ILE A 71 -5.00 -5.93 -9.29
N GLY A 72 -4.53 -5.65 -8.08
CA GLY A 72 -3.22 -6.12 -7.60
C GLY A 72 -3.10 -7.64 -7.58
N GLY A 73 -4.14 -8.35 -7.14
CA GLY A 73 -4.21 -9.81 -7.18
C GLY A 73 -4.19 -10.35 -8.61
N ALA A 74 -4.96 -9.75 -9.53
CA ALA A 74 -4.96 -10.11 -10.94
C ALA A 74 -3.56 -9.92 -11.58
N TYR A 75 -2.83 -8.86 -11.21
CA TYR A 75 -1.46 -8.64 -11.67
C TYR A 75 -0.51 -9.76 -11.25
N ILE A 76 -0.62 -10.25 -10.01
CA ILE A 76 0.23 -11.34 -9.51
C ILE A 76 -0.02 -12.61 -10.34
N CYS A 77 -1.29 -12.94 -10.61
CA CYS A 77 -1.67 -14.14 -11.37
C CYS A 77 -1.33 -14.07 -12.87
N LEU A 78 -1.45 -12.90 -13.50
CA LEU A 78 -1.28 -12.76 -14.95
C LEU A 78 0.15 -12.42 -15.38
N VAL A 79 0.86 -11.61 -14.58
CA VAL A 79 2.14 -11.00 -14.99
C VAL A 79 3.32 -11.57 -14.24
N THR A 80 3.19 -11.80 -12.93
CA THR A 80 4.36 -12.12 -12.10
C THR A 80 4.78 -13.57 -12.25
N ILE A 81 3.82 -14.50 -12.23
CA ILE A 81 4.07 -15.94 -12.39
C ILE A 81 3.01 -16.47 -13.37
N PRO A 82 3.28 -16.48 -14.69
CA PRO A 82 2.32 -16.92 -15.71
C PRO A 82 2.16 -18.46 -15.74
N THR A 83 2.57 -19.15 -14.68
CA THR A 83 2.46 -20.59 -14.51
C THR A 83 1.56 -20.91 -13.33
N TRP A 84 0.82 -22.01 -13.43
CA TRP A 84 -0.02 -22.45 -12.33
C TRP A 84 0.84 -22.82 -11.13
N GLN A 85 0.78 -22.02 -10.07
CA GLN A 85 1.37 -22.30 -8.78
C GLN A 85 0.28 -22.25 -7.70
N ASN A 86 0.35 -23.16 -6.74
CA ASN A 86 -0.54 -23.11 -5.60
C ASN A 86 -0.09 -22.00 -4.65
N ASN A 87 -1.05 -21.30 -4.05
CA ASN A 87 -0.79 -20.28 -3.02
C ASN A 87 0.09 -19.10 -3.45
N ILE A 88 -0.13 -18.56 -4.66
CA ILE A 88 0.67 -17.45 -5.23
C ILE A 88 0.58 -16.17 -4.38
N VAL A 89 -0.60 -15.89 -3.82
CA VAL A 89 -0.79 -14.74 -2.92
C VAL A 89 -0.15 -14.98 -1.55
N GLY A 90 -0.12 -16.23 -1.06
CA GLY A 90 0.83 -16.66 -0.02
C GLY A 90 0.90 -15.81 1.25
N GLY A 91 -0.20 -15.18 1.65
CA GLY A 91 -0.23 -14.27 2.80
C GLY A 91 0.37 -12.88 2.56
N LYS A 92 0.86 -12.53 1.36
CA LYS A 92 1.52 -11.25 1.03
C LYS A 92 0.70 -9.98 1.37
N GLY A 93 -0.59 -10.11 1.68
CA GLY A 93 -1.43 -9.02 2.15
C GLY A 93 -0.97 -8.37 3.47
N TRP A 94 -0.26 -9.10 4.33
CA TRP A 94 0.28 -8.51 5.58
C TRP A 94 1.25 -7.35 5.30
N ILE A 95 1.98 -7.40 4.17
CA ILE A 95 2.92 -6.36 3.75
C ILE A 95 2.20 -5.02 3.61
N ALA A 96 0.97 -5.01 3.09
CA ALA A 96 0.19 -3.79 2.91
C ALA A 96 -0.13 -3.11 4.26
N VAL A 97 -0.52 -3.89 5.26
CA VAL A 97 -0.83 -3.37 6.61
C VAL A 97 0.41 -2.78 7.24
N THR A 98 1.52 -3.52 7.20
CA THR A 98 2.79 -3.08 7.77
C THR A 98 3.32 -1.81 7.11
N LEU A 99 3.15 -1.71 5.79
CA LEU A 99 3.61 -0.58 5.01
C LEU A 99 2.86 0.71 5.37
N VAL A 100 1.52 0.66 5.48
CA VAL A 100 0.70 1.80 5.92
C VAL A 100 1.13 2.33 7.30
N ILE A 101 1.44 1.42 8.22
CA ILE A 101 1.91 1.77 9.57
C ILE A 101 3.28 2.47 9.49
N PHE A 102 4.21 1.92 8.70
CA PHE A 102 5.55 2.50 8.58
C PHE A 102 5.58 3.83 7.84
N THR A 103 4.63 4.05 6.94
CA THR A 103 4.54 5.26 6.11
C THR A 103 3.79 6.38 6.80
N ASN A 104 3.28 6.12 8.01
CA ASN A 104 2.54 7.06 8.85
C ASN A 104 1.33 7.65 8.10
N TRP A 105 0.57 6.77 7.43
CA TRP A 105 -0.63 7.14 6.64
C TRP A 105 -0.39 8.20 5.55
N SER A 106 0.87 8.43 5.16
CA SER A 106 1.25 9.39 4.12
C SER A 106 1.42 8.71 2.76
N VAL A 107 0.55 9.04 1.81
CA VAL A 107 0.54 8.48 0.44
C VAL A 107 1.91 8.58 -0.26
N LYS A 108 2.66 9.66 -0.04
CA LYS A 108 3.99 9.85 -0.66
C LYS A 108 5.01 8.86 -0.13
N ASN A 109 5.00 8.63 1.18
CA ASN A 109 5.91 7.68 1.81
C ASN A 109 5.48 6.25 1.50
N ASP A 110 4.17 6.01 1.39
CA ASP A 110 3.56 4.73 1.03
C ASP A 110 4.11 4.20 -0.30
N PHE A 111 4.15 5.06 -1.31
CA PHE A 111 4.71 4.70 -2.60
C PHE A 111 6.20 4.31 -2.54
N LEU A 112 7.02 5.06 -1.79
CA LEU A 112 8.43 4.74 -1.60
C LEU A 112 8.61 3.40 -0.88
N GLY A 113 7.80 3.13 0.14
CA GLY A 113 7.77 1.85 0.83
C GLY A 113 7.40 0.71 -0.13
N ALA A 114 6.39 0.90 -0.97
CA ALA A 114 5.91 -0.11 -1.91
C ALA A 114 6.97 -0.43 -2.97
N MET A 115 7.67 0.58 -3.47
CA MET A 115 8.82 0.40 -4.36
C MET A 115 9.92 -0.43 -3.71
N LEU A 116 10.31 -0.12 -2.47
CA LEU A 116 11.35 -0.88 -1.76
C LEU A 116 10.96 -2.35 -1.60
N PHE A 117 9.74 -2.63 -1.15
CA PHE A 117 9.22 -4.00 -1.03
C PHE A 117 9.15 -4.72 -2.38
N GLY A 118 8.74 -4.03 -3.44
CA GLY A 118 8.70 -4.56 -4.80
C GLY A 118 10.10 -4.94 -5.30
N ILE A 119 11.09 -4.07 -5.12
CA ILE A 119 12.49 -4.31 -5.52
C ILE A 119 13.04 -5.54 -4.81
N LEU A 120 12.85 -5.66 -3.49
CA LEU A 120 13.30 -6.83 -2.72
C LEU A 120 12.66 -8.12 -3.20
N THR A 121 11.37 -8.08 -3.52
CA THR A 121 10.61 -9.25 -4.00
C THR A 121 11.14 -9.70 -5.36
N ILE A 122 11.36 -8.78 -6.29
CA ILE A 122 11.90 -9.12 -7.61
C ILE A 122 13.36 -9.55 -7.54
N LEU A 123 14.14 -8.98 -6.61
CA LEU A 123 15.55 -9.32 -6.42
C LEU A 123 15.70 -10.80 -6.05
N GLY A 124 14.83 -11.31 -5.18
CA GLY A 124 14.78 -12.74 -4.85
C GLY A 124 14.52 -13.61 -6.07
N ILE A 125 13.61 -13.21 -6.96
CA ILE A 125 13.31 -13.94 -8.21
C ILE A 125 14.49 -13.89 -9.19
N TYR A 126 15.16 -12.74 -9.30
CA TYR A 126 16.32 -12.58 -10.20
C TYR A 126 17.54 -13.37 -9.71
N LEU A 127 17.81 -13.40 -8.41
CA LEU A 127 18.96 -14.11 -7.85
C LEU A 127 18.82 -15.64 -7.96
N GLN A 128 17.60 -16.17 -7.93
CA GLN A 128 17.34 -17.58 -8.23
C GLN A 128 17.79 -17.96 -9.64
N LYS A 129 17.73 -17.03 -10.60
CA LYS A 129 18.15 -17.27 -11.99
C LYS A 129 19.67 -17.47 -12.14
N TYR A 130 20.47 -16.98 -11.19
CA TYR A 130 21.93 -17.08 -11.22
C TYR A 130 22.48 -18.39 -10.66
N SER A 131 21.62 -19.38 -10.33
CA SER A 131 22.03 -20.72 -9.89
C SER A 131 23.00 -20.72 -8.69
N LEU A 132 22.90 -19.73 -7.81
CA LEU A 132 23.69 -19.68 -6.58
C LEU A 132 23.28 -20.84 -5.65
N PRO A 133 24.22 -21.47 -4.93
CA PRO A 133 23.93 -22.57 -3.99
C PRO A 133 23.26 -22.09 -2.68
N ILE A 134 22.47 -21.01 -2.75
CA ILE A 134 21.78 -20.38 -1.63
C ILE A 134 20.32 -20.82 -1.68
N SER A 135 19.80 -21.32 -0.57
CA SER A 135 18.42 -21.80 -0.47
C SER A 135 17.41 -20.66 -0.72
N GLN A 136 16.35 -20.96 -1.47
CA GLN A 136 15.28 -20.02 -1.81
C GLN A 136 14.65 -19.36 -0.57
N TYR A 137 14.56 -20.10 0.54
CA TYR A 137 14.00 -19.61 1.80
C TYR A 137 14.73 -18.36 2.34
N PHE A 138 16.02 -18.21 2.04
CA PHE A 138 16.79 -17.04 2.48
C PHE A 138 16.34 -15.75 1.76
N PHE A 139 15.95 -15.87 0.49
CA PHE A 139 15.42 -14.75 -0.29
C PHE A 139 13.96 -14.46 0.07
N ASP A 140 13.16 -15.50 0.35
CA ASP A 140 11.77 -15.35 0.79
C ASP A 140 11.67 -14.67 2.17
N MET A 141 12.75 -14.70 2.98
CA MET A 141 12.86 -13.98 4.25
C MET A 141 13.18 -12.48 4.11
N LEU A 142 13.72 -12.01 2.97
CA LEU A 142 14.14 -10.62 2.78
C LEU A 142 13.06 -9.56 3.08
N PRO A 143 11.79 -9.71 2.64
CA PRO A 143 10.74 -8.75 2.96
C PRO A 143 10.47 -8.67 4.47
N TYR A 144 10.56 -9.80 5.17
CA TYR A 144 10.35 -9.89 6.61
C TYR A 144 11.52 -9.27 7.39
N LEU A 145 12.75 -9.50 6.94
CA LEU A 145 13.92 -8.84 7.53
C LEU A 145 13.84 -7.32 7.34
N MET A 146 13.38 -6.86 6.18
CA MET A 146 13.22 -5.44 5.90
C MET A 146 12.14 -4.79 6.75
N THR A 147 10.99 -5.43 6.96
CA THR A 147 9.98 -4.93 7.92
C THR A 147 10.55 -4.85 9.34
N SER A 148 11.27 -5.89 9.78
CA SER A 148 11.94 -5.87 11.09
C SER A 148 12.96 -4.72 11.21
N LEU A 149 13.75 -4.48 10.17
CA LEU A 149 14.78 -3.44 10.14
C LEU A 149 14.14 -2.05 10.16
N ILE A 150 13.10 -1.81 9.36
CA ILE A 150 12.33 -0.57 9.34
C ILE A 150 11.70 -0.30 10.71
N MET A 151 11.17 -1.33 11.38
CA MET A 151 10.61 -1.22 12.72
C MET A 151 11.67 -0.86 13.76
N CYS A 152 12.83 -1.52 13.73
CA CYS A 152 13.96 -1.19 14.60
C CYS A 152 14.42 0.26 14.39
N LEU A 153 14.63 0.69 13.14
CA LEU A 153 15.01 2.08 12.83
C LEU A 153 13.93 3.08 13.24
N GLY A 154 12.65 2.71 13.08
CA GLY A 154 11.51 3.52 13.50
C GLY A 154 11.45 3.72 15.01
N ALA A 155 11.82 2.71 15.81
CA ALA A 155 11.84 2.77 17.26
C ALA A 155 12.87 3.76 17.82
N PHE A 156 13.99 3.97 17.12
CA PHE A 156 15.01 4.95 17.54
C PHE A 156 14.60 6.41 17.30
N ASN A 157 13.57 6.66 16.48
CA ASN A 157 13.09 8.01 16.19
C ASN A 157 11.99 8.44 17.17
N LYS A 158 12.40 9.06 18.28
CA LYS A 158 11.56 9.53 19.41
C LYS A 158 10.54 10.65 19.07
N LYS A 159 10.49 11.14 17.82
CA LYS A 159 9.62 12.25 17.37
C LYS A 159 8.55 11.78 16.37
N ARG A 160 7.73 10.80 16.72
CA ARG A 160 6.55 10.46 15.92
C ARG A 160 5.30 10.94 16.61
N THR A 161 4.77 12.09 16.15
CA THR A 161 3.33 12.33 16.20
C THR A 161 2.71 11.27 15.29
N VAL A 162 2.03 10.32 15.89
CA VAL A 162 1.34 9.26 15.16
C VAL A 162 0.28 9.95 14.32
N GLY A 163 0.43 9.90 12.99
CA GLY A 163 -0.53 10.41 12.03
C GLY A 163 -1.66 9.41 11.79
N GLU A 164 -1.93 8.57 12.79
CA GLU A 164 -3.03 7.63 12.73
C GLU A 164 -4.35 8.40 12.82
N PRO A 165 -5.36 8.05 12.02
CA PRO A 165 -6.67 8.64 12.16
C PRO A 165 -7.23 8.28 13.55
N GLU A 166 -7.60 9.26 14.37
CA GLU A 166 -8.10 9.00 15.73
C GLU A 166 -9.34 8.10 15.77
N SER A 167 -10.17 8.15 14.71
CA SER A 167 -11.37 7.30 14.60
C SER A 167 -11.09 5.90 14.02
N LEU A 168 -9.83 5.54 13.77
CA LEU A 168 -9.49 4.24 13.22
C LEU A 168 -9.89 3.12 14.19
N GLY A 169 -10.72 2.17 13.73
CA GLY A 169 -11.21 1.06 14.56
C GLY A 169 -12.37 1.42 15.49
N VAL A 170 -12.77 2.69 15.57
CA VAL A 170 -13.91 3.13 16.39
C VAL A 170 -15.20 3.12 15.55
N ALA A 171 -16.23 2.41 16.02
CA ALA A 171 -17.54 2.43 15.38
C ALA A 171 -18.19 3.81 15.57
N TYR A 172 -18.68 4.40 14.47
CA TYR A 172 -19.39 5.67 14.51
C TYR A 172 -20.90 5.42 14.49
N PHE A 173 -21.59 5.82 15.55
CA PHE A 173 -23.05 5.79 15.64
C PHE A 173 -23.57 7.22 15.57
N ARG A 174 -24.52 7.48 14.66
CA ARG A 174 -25.09 8.82 14.48
C ARG A 174 -25.98 9.25 15.65
N GLU A 175 -26.51 8.27 16.39
CA GLU A 175 -27.51 8.43 17.44
C GLU A 175 -26.91 8.71 18.83
N SER A 176 -25.61 8.50 19.05
CA SER A 176 -24.96 8.70 20.37
C SER A 176 -24.57 10.15 20.65
N ARG A 177 -25.42 11.11 20.25
CA ARG A 177 -25.25 12.55 20.55
C ARG A 177 -25.95 12.94 21.85
#